data_AF-A0A969JZF6-F1
#
_entry.id   AF-A0A969JZF6-F1
#
_cell.length_a   1.000
_cell.length_b   1.000
_cell.length_c   1.000
_cell.angle_alpha   90.00
_cell.angle_beta   90.00
_cell.angle_gamma   90.00
#
_symmetry.space_group_name_H-M   'P 1'
#
loop_
_entity.id
_entity.type
_entity.pdbx_description
1 polymer ?
#
loop_
_entity_poly.entity_id
_entity_poly.type
_entity_poly.pdbx_seq_one_letter_code
_entity_poly.pdbx_strand_id
1 'polypeptide(L)' 'MADGVSNSQKSLAKDGLLWISWPKKTAKLPGDLDGNVVREMGLAQGLVDVKVAAIDNIWSGLKFVYRRQDR' A
#
# COMPACT_ATOMS: atom_id res chain seq x y z
N MET A 1 7.52 -3.74 17.08
CA MET A 1 6.36 -4.45 16.50
C MET A 1 5.95 -3.72 15.22
N ALA A 2 6.64 -3.99 14.12
CA ALA A 2 6.27 -3.51 12.78
C ALA A 2 6.79 -4.53 11.74
N ASP A 3 6.48 -5.81 11.98
CA ASP A 3 7.06 -6.92 11.21
C ASP A 3 6.11 -7.41 10.10
N GLY A 4 4.92 -6.80 9.98
CA GLY A 4 3.86 -7.27 9.09
C GLY A 4 4.07 -6.95 7.60
N VAL A 5 4.88 -5.94 7.26
CA VAL A 5 5.09 -5.53 5.85
C VAL A 5 6.27 -6.27 5.21
N SER A 6 7.27 -6.67 6.00
CA SER A 6 8.57 -7.13 5.49
C SER A 6 8.58 -8.52 4.82
N ASN A 7 7.46 -9.26 4.78
CA ASN A 7 7.41 -10.59 4.14
C ASN A 7 6.35 -10.76 3.04
N SER A 8 5.34 -9.89 2.96
CA SER A 8 4.25 -10.02 1.97
C SER A 8 4.72 -9.81 0.52
N GLN A 9 5.82 -9.06 0.33
CA GLN A 9 6.41 -8.89 -1.00
C GLN A 9 6.95 -10.23 -1.56
N LYS A 10 7.53 -11.09 -0.72
CA LYS A 10 8.12 -12.37 -1.15
C LYS A 10 7.09 -13.38 -1.62
N SER A 11 5.84 -13.29 -1.14
CA SER A 11 4.73 -14.14 -1.57
C SER A 11 3.90 -13.54 -2.71
N LEU A 12 4.17 -12.28 -3.10
CA LEU A 12 3.49 -11.64 -4.21
C LEU A 12 4.00 -12.21 -5.54
N ALA A 13 3.10 -12.80 -6.32
CA ALA A 13 3.42 -13.22 -7.69
C ALA A 13 3.95 -12.02 -8.52
N LYS A 14 4.79 -12.28 -9.53
CA LYS A 14 5.38 -11.20 -10.36
C LYS A 14 4.34 -10.31 -11.05
N ASP A 15 3.21 -10.88 -11.47
CA ASP A 15 2.06 -10.13 -12.02
C ASP A 15 0.95 -9.91 -10.98
N GLY A 16 1.25 -10.16 -9.70
CA GLY A 16 0.34 -10.00 -8.58
C GLY A 16 0.04 -8.54 -8.26
N LEU A 17 -1.02 -8.36 -7.48
CA LEU A 17 -1.49 -7.06 -7.01
C LEU A 17 -1.45 -7.06 -5.49
N LEU A 18 -0.86 -6.02 -4.89
CA LEU A 18 -0.91 -5.81 -3.45
C LEU A 18 -1.77 -4.58 -3.15
N TRP A 19 -2.76 -4.72 -2.27
CA TRP A 19 -3.52 -3.60 -1.75
C TRP A 19 -3.17 -3.40 -0.28
N ILE A 20 -2.83 -2.17 0.08
CA ILE A 20 -2.64 -1.76 1.47
C ILE A 20 -3.71 -0.72 1.79
N SER A 21 -4.42 -0.91 2.89
CA SER A 21 -5.47 0.00 3.35
C SER A 21 -5.13 0.62 4.69
N TRP A 22 -5.58 1.85 4.90
CA TRP A 22 -5.37 2.60 6.14
C TRP A 22 -6.57 3.53 6.41
N PRO A 23 -6.82 3.89 7.68
CA PRO A 23 -7.87 4.84 8.01
C PRO A 23 -7.55 6.21 7.41
N LYS A 24 -8.53 6.86 6.80
CA LYS A 24 -8.41 8.25 6.35
C LYS A 24 -8.18 9.15 7.56
N LYS A 25 -7.44 10.25 7.36
CA LYS A 25 -7.32 11.31 8.39
C LYS A 25 -8.68 11.83 8.85
N THR A 26 -9.68 11.84 7.96
CA THR A 26 -11.06 12.24 8.27
C THR A 26 -11.85 11.22 9.10
N ALA A 27 -11.39 9.97 9.22
CA ALA A 27 -12.07 8.94 10.00
C ALA A 27 -11.91 9.14 11.52
N LYS A 28 -11.00 10.03 11.96
CA LYS A 28 -10.71 10.34 13.36
C LYS A 28 -10.38 9.11 14.22
N LEU A 29 -9.85 8.04 13.59
CA LEU A 29 -9.32 6.88 14.28
C LEU A 29 -7.87 7.15 14.70
N PRO A 30 -7.44 6.69 15.88
CA PRO A 30 -6.06 6.86 16.33
C PRO A 30 -5.10 6.08 15.41
N GLY A 31 -4.04 6.75 14.97
CA GLY A 31 -3.01 6.18 14.10
C GLY A 31 -2.14 7.27 13.49
N ASP A 32 -0.91 6.90 13.11
CA ASP A 32 0.08 7.75 12.46
C ASP A 32 0.26 7.42 10.97
N LEU A 33 -0.43 6.39 10.47
CA LEU A 33 -0.35 5.98 9.08
C LEU A 33 -1.16 6.90 8.16
N ASP A 34 -0.53 7.37 7.09
CA ASP A 34 -1.23 8.00 5.97
C ASP A 34 -0.76 7.47 4.62
N GLY A 35 -1.36 7.98 3.54
CA GLY A 35 -1.09 7.49 2.20
C GLY A 35 0.34 7.73 1.71
N ASN A 36 1.03 8.74 2.23
CA ASN A 36 2.42 8.99 1.89
C ASN A 36 3.32 7.94 2.54
N VAL A 37 3.09 7.64 3.83
CA VAL A 37 3.81 6.57 4.54
C VAL A 37 3.61 5.23 3.83
N VAL A 38 2.37 4.91 3.43
CA VAL A 38 2.08 3.67 2.69
C VAL A 38 2.78 3.63 1.34
N ARG A 39 2.79 4.75 0.60
CA ARG A 39 3.51 4.85 -0.69
C ARG A 39 5.01 4.64 -0.50
N GLU A 40 5.63 5.33 0.45
CA GLU A 40 7.07 5.23 0.73
C GLU A 40 7.48 3.81 1.07
N MET A 41 6.70 3.11 1.91
CA MET A 41 6.93 1.70 2.21
C MET A 41 6.88 0.82 0.96
N GLY A 42 5.88 1.00 0.09
CA GLY A 42 5.76 0.22 -1.15
C GLY A 42 6.91 0.46 -2.13
N LEU A 43 7.32 1.72 -2.30
CA LEU A 43 8.44 2.10 -3.15
C LEU A 43 9.77 1.53 -2.63
N ALA A 44 9.99 1.55 -1.31
CA ALA A 44 11.17 0.96 -0.68
C ALA A 44 11.29 -0.55 -0.93
N GLN A 45 10.17 -1.23 -1.20
CA GLN A 45 10.12 -2.66 -1.56
C GLN A 45 10.18 -2.90 -3.08
N GLY A 46 10.50 -1.89 -3.88
CA GLY A 46 10.61 -2.01 -5.34
C GLY A 46 9.27 -2.17 -6.08
N LEU A 47 8.16 -1.89 -5.40
CA LEU A 47 6.84 -1.82 -6.03
C LEU A 47 6.59 -0.41 -6.58
N VAL A 48 5.57 -0.28 -7.42
CA VAL A 48 5.06 1.02 -7.89
C VAL A 48 3.58 1.13 -7.57
N ASP A 49 3.14 2.31 -7.15
CA ASP A 49 1.72 2.57 -6.94
C ASP A 49 0.98 2.81 -8.26
N VAL A 50 -0.23 2.27 -8.37
CA VAL A 50 -1.04 2.32 -9.59
C VAL A 50 -2.34 3.06 -9.38
N LYS A 51 -2.95 2.90 -8.20
CA LYS A 51 -4.26 3.47 -7.91
C LYS A 51 -4.46 3.68 -6.43
N VAL A 52 -4.91 4.89 -6.08
CA VAL A 52 -5.52 5.19 -4.78
C VAL A 52 -7.04 5.20 -4.91
N ALA A 53 -7.75 4.69 -3.91
CA ALA A 53 -9.21 4.70 -3.86
C ALA A 53 -9.73 4.81 -2.43
N ALA A 54 -10.89 5.46 -2.25
CA ALA A 54 -11.69 5.27 -1.05
C ALA A 54 -12.32 3.86 -1.11
N ILE A 55 -12.08 3.05 -0.08
CA ILE A 55 -12.71 1.72 0.05
C ILE A 55 -14.12 1.89 0.59
N ASP A 56 -14.25 2.67 1.66
CA ASP A 56 -15.52 3.06 2.26
C ASP A 56 -15.39 4.45 2.90
N ASN A 57 -16.26 4.78 3.86
CA ASN A 57 -16.21 6.06 4.57
C ASN A 57 -14.98 6.23 5.47
N ILE A 58 -14.38 5.13 5.94
CA ILE A 58 -13.31 5.10 6.93
C ILE A 58 -11.95 4.88 6.26
N TRP A 59 -11.87 4.01 5.25
CA TRP A 59 -10.62 3.47 4.73
C TRP A 59 -10.28 4.00 3.34
N SER A 60 -9.00 4.29 3.14
CA SER A 60 -8.38 4.43 1.82
C SER A 60 -7.56 3.19 1.51
N GLY A 61 -7.38 2.90 0.22
CA GLY A 61 -6.53 1.82 -0.27
C GLY A 61 -5.58 2.31 -1.36
N LEU A 62 -4.34 1.80 -1.36
CA LEU A 62 -3.35 1.99 -2.40
C LEU A 62 -2.97 0.65 -3.00
N LYS A 63 -3.11 0.56 -4.33
CA LYS A 63 -2.74 -0.60 -5.13
C LYS A 63 -1.29 -0.47 -5.59
N PHE A 64 -0.52 -1.52 -5.35
CA PHE A 64 0.85 -1.69 -5.80
C PHE A 64 0.98 -2.88 -6.76
N VAL A 65 1.96 -2.76 -7.67
CA VAL A 65 2.41 -3.84 -8.55
C VAL A 65 3.93 -3.81 -8.63
N TYR A 66 4.53 -4.90 -9.10
CA TYR A 66 5.92 -4.86 -9.54
C TYR A 66 6.07 -3.94 -10.75
N ARG A 67 7.13 -3.14 -10.77
CA ARG A 67 7.48 -2.35 -11.95
C ARG A 67 7.69 -3.30 -13.13
N ARG A 68 6.97 -3.07 -14.22
CA ARG A 68 7.28 -3.68 -15.51
C ARG A 68 8.45 -2.91 -16.11
N GLN A 69 9.45 -3.61 -16.64
CA GLN A 69 10.40 -2.98 -17.55
C GLN A 69 9.60 -2.44 -18.74
N ASP A 70 10.00 -1.26 -19.23
CA ASP A 70 9.27 -0.48 -20.23
C ASP A 70 8.81 -1.39 -21.39
N ARG A 71 7.55 -1.20 -21.79
CA ARG A 71 6.90 -1.95 -22.88
C ARG A 71 7.41 -1.50 -24.23
#